data_AF-A0A850TMY8-F1
#
_entry.id   AF-A0A850TMY8-F1
#
_cell.length_a   1.000
_cell.length_b   1.000
_cell.length_c   1.000
_cell.angle_alpha   90.00
_cell.angle_beta   90.00
_cell.angle_gamma   90.00
#
_symmetry.space_group_name_H-M   'P 1'
#
loop_
_entity.id
_entity.type
_entity.pdbx_description
1 polymer ?
#
loop_
_entity_poly.entity_id
_entity_poly.type
_entity_poly.pdbx_seq_one_letter_code
_entity_poly.pdbx_strand_id
1 'polypeptide(L)'
;MPLDHRRVRGPEESQPPELWAAAGEVPVEGEEGEDKDAAPRDPCDLRPLFARAGLLSQAEGSAYVELGGGTKVLCAAWGPREAAEPGAAAPAGTG
;
A
#
# COMPACT_ATOMS: atom_id res chain seq x y z
N MET A 1 11.14 -0.29 -17.72
CA MET A 1 12.00 -0.22 -16.51
C MET A 1 13.36 -0.79 -16.88
N PRO A 2 14.48 -0.12 -16.63
CA PRO A 2 15.80 -0.75 -16.76
C PRO A 2 15.78 -2.09 -16.00
N LEU A 3 16.42 -3.13 -16.53
CA LEU A 3 16.40 -4.46 -15.91
C LEU A 3 16.93 -4.36 -14.46
N ASP A 4 16.03 -4.45 -13.47
CA ASP A 4 16.42 -4.54 -12.07
C ASP A 4 16.99 -5.93 -11.80
N HIS A 5 18.31 -6.03 -11.68
CA HIS A 5 19.00 -7.28 -11.42
C HIS A 5 18.85 -7.77 -9.97
N ARG A 6 18.27 -6.98 -9.07
CA ARG A 6 18.02 -7.35 -7.66
C ARG A 6 16.61 -7.88 -7.42
N ARG A 7 15.75 -7.88 -8.44
CA ARG A 7 14.38 -8.40 -8.38
C ARG A 7 14.21 -9.60 -9.30
N VAL A 8 13.17 -10.38 -9.05
CA VAL A 8 12.74 -11.41 -9.97
C VAL A 8 12.40 -10.75 -11.31
N ARG A 9 13.03 -11.23 -12.38
CA ARG A 9 12.84 -10.69 -13.73
C ARG A 9 11.50 -11.17 -14.27
N GLY A 10 10.53 -10.27 -14.31
CA GLY A 10 9.28 -10.46 -15.04
C GLY A 10 9.48 -10.33 -16.56
N PRO A 11 8.39 -10.40 -17.32
CA PRO A 11 8.42 -10.06 -18.75
C PRO A 11 8.87 -8.61 -18.96
N GLU A 12 9.39 -8.32 -20.15
CA GLU A 12 9.83 -6.96 -20.53
C GLU A 12 8.67 -5.96 -20.52
N GLU A 13 7.47 -6.45 -20.88
CA GLU A 13 6.22 -5.72 -20.81
C GLU A 13 5.17 -6.50 -20.01
N SER A 14 4.40 -5.79 -19.18
CA SER A 14 3.20 -6.29 -18.52
C SER A 14 2.15 -5.20 -18.66
N GLN A 15 1.02 -5.54 -19.26
CA GLN A 15 -0.08 -4.61 -19.50
C GLN A 15 -1.29 -5.06 -18.66
N PRO A 16 -1.91 -4.16 -17.87
CA PRO A 16 -3.00 -4.50 -16.97
C PRO A 16 -4.30 -4.78 -17.76
N PRO A 17 -5.07 -5.83 -17.39
CA PRO A 17 -6.21 -6.32 -18.18
C PRO A 17 -7.31 -5.27 -18.41
N GLU A 18 -7.41 -4.27 -17.54
CA GLU A 18 -8.38 -3.17 -17.59
C GLU A 18 -8.24 -2.32 -18.86
N LEU A 19 -7.06 -2.32 -19.51
CA LEU A 19 -6.86 -1.59 -20.77
C LEU A 19 -7.62 -2.19 -21.96
N TRP A 20 -7.96 -3.48 -21.88
CA TRP A 20 -8.69 -4.19 -22.93
C TRP A 20 -10.05 -4.69 -22.47
N ALA A 21 -10.41 -4.42 -21.22
CA ALA A 21 -11.77 -4.53 -20.74
C ALA A 21 -12.67 -3.64 -21.59
N ALA A 22 -13.77 -4.19 -22.13
CA ALA A 22 -14.84 -3.33 -22.59
C ALA A 22 -15.34 -2.51 -21.39
N ALA A 23 -15.62 -1.22 -21.60
CA ALA A 23 -16.09 -0.35 -20.54
C ALA A 23 -17.32 -0.98 -19.85
N GLY A 24 -17.14 -1.40 -18.59
CA GLY A 24 -18.18 -2.03 -17.76
C GLY A 24 -18.14 -3.55 -17.60
N GLU A 25 -17.17 -4.28 -18.15
CA GLU A 25 -17.15 -5.76 -18.11
C GLU A 25 -16.24 -6.39 -17.04
N VAL A 26 -15.33 -5.64 -16.42
CA VAL A 26 -14.46 -6.19 -15.36
C VAL A 26 -15.03 -5.86 -13.99
N PRO A 27 -15.54 -6.85 -13.22
CA PRO A 27 -15.65 -6.68 -11.80
C PRO A 27 -14.23 -6.63 -11.24
N VAL A 28 -13.80 -5.49 -10.73
CA VAL A 28 -12.51 -5.36 -10.05
C VAL A 28 -12.60 -6.16 -8.76
N GLU A 29 -12.06 -7.38 -8.74
CA GLU A 29 -12.00 -8.20 -7.53
C GLU A 29 -11.08 -7.50 -6.50
N GLY A 30 -11.69 -6.92 -5.47
CA GLY A 30 -11.02 -6.09 -4.47
C GLY A 30 -11.62 -4.69 -4.34
N GLU A 31 -12.42 -4.27 -5.32
CA GLU A 31 -13.45 -3.26 -5.08
C GLU A 31 -14.56 -3.99 -4.32
N GLU A 32 -14.60 -3.82 -2.99
CA GLU A 32 -15.89 -3.70 -2.32
C GLU A 32 -16.60 -2.56 -3.05
N GLY A 33 -17.28 -2.91 -4.14
CA GLY A 33 -17.73 -1.98 -5.14
C GLY A 33 -18.78 -1.09 -4.55
N GLU A 34 -18.37 0.05 -4.00
CA GLU A 34 -19.19 1.22 -3.79
C GLU A 34 -18.33 2.50 -3.86
N ASP A 35 -17.75 2.79 -5.02
CA ASP A 35 -18.09 4.08 -5.67
C ASP A 35 -19.55 4.00 -6.17
N LYS A 36 -20.46 3.57 -5.28
CA LYS A 36 -21.90 3.77 -5.44
C LYS A 36 -22.08 5.24 -5.23
N ASP A 37 -22.03 5.89 -6.38
CA ASP A 37 -22.60 7.17 -6.63
C ASP A 37 -21.93 8.30 -5.85
N ALA A 38 -21.71 9.37 -6.60
CA ALA A 38 -21.74 10.72 -6.08
C ALA A 38 -23.13 11.05 -5.48
N ALA A 39 -23.68 10.17 -4.64
CA ALA A 39 -24.74 10.53 -3.71
C ALA A 39 -24.18 11.61 -2.79
N PRO A 40 -24.95 12.67 -2.51
CA PRO A 40 -24.48 13.73 -1.63
C PRO A 40 -24.16 13.13 -0.26
N ARG A 41 -22.87 13.05 0.05
CA ARG A 41 -22.37 12.76 1.39
C ARG A 41 -22.51 14.03 2.22
N ASP A 42 -22.92 13.89 3.47
CA ASP A 42 -22.87 15.01 4.40
C ASP A 42 -21.38 15.43 4.54
N PRO A 43 -21.02 16.69 4.28
CA PRO A 43 -19.65 17.17 4.41
C PRO A 43 -19.08 17.02 5.84
N CYS A 44 -19.93 16.81 6.84
CA CYS A 44 -19.53 16.54 8.22
C CYS A 44 -19.38 15.04 8.54
N ASP A 45 -19.78 14.13 7.64
CA ASP A 45 -19.72 12.69 7.89
C ASP A 45 -18.29 12.15 7.74
N LEU A 46 -17.86 11.35 8.71
CA LEU A 46 -16.53 10.77 8.75
C LEU A 46 -16.60 9.29 8.35
N ARG A 47 -15.65 8.87 7.50
CA ARG A 47 -15.55 7.45 7.14
C ARG A 47 -15.23 6.62 8.39
N PRO A 48 -15.88 5.45 8.56
CA PRO A 48 -15.57 4.54 9.67
C PRO A 48 -14.08 4.23 9.73
N LEU A 49 -13.51 4.27 10.95
CA LEU A 49 -12.08 4.11 11.21
C LEU A 49 -11.85 2.86 12.07
N PHE A 50 -11.00 1.96 11.59
CA PHE A 50 -10.38 0.93 12.40
C PHE A 50 -8.90 1.27 12.60
N ALA A 51 -8.45 1.35 13.84
CA ALA A 51 -7.05 1.64 14.15
C ALA A 51 -6.52 0.69 15.23
N ARG A 52 -5.35 0.11 14.98
CA ARG A 52 -4.64 -0.76 15.94
C ARG A 52 -3.17 -0.40 15.99
N ALA A 53 -2.70 -0.02 17.18
CA ALA A 53 -1.28 0.14 17.47
C ALA A 53 -0.64 -1.20 17.88
N GLY A 54 0.68 -1.33 17.68
CA GLY A 54 1.45 -2.51 18.08
C GLY A 54 1.10 -3.78 17.28
N LEU A 55 0.74 -3.63 16.00
CA LEU A 55 0.39 -4.77 15.15
C LEU A 55 1.61 -5.65 14.81
N LEU A 56 2.74 -5.03 14.50
CA LEU A 56 3.97 -5.70 14.11
C LEU A 56 4.82 -6.01 15.34
N SER A 57 5.33 -7.24 15.44
CA SER A 57 6.15 -7.70 16.56
C SER A 57 7.65 -7.45 16.37
N GLN A 58 8.11 -7.33 15.13
CA GLN A 58 9.48 -6.96 14.77
C GLN A 58 9.74 -5.46 14.95
N ALA A 59 8.70 -4.72 15.33
CA ALA A 59 8.66 -3.30 15.46
C ALA A 59 8.87 -2.81 16.88
N GLU A 60 9.57 -1.68 17.02
CA GLU A 60 9.51 -0.92 18.28
C GLU A 60 8.17 -0.17 18.39
N GLY A 61 7.72 0.45 17.30
CA GLY A 61 6.38 1.00 17.18
C GLY A 61 5.74 0.64 15.84
N SER A 62 4.45 0.33 15.82
CA SER A 62 3.70 0.11 14.58
C SER A 62 2.24 0.50 14.73
N ALA A 63 1.60 0.83 13.62
CA ALA A 63 0.18 1.15 13.57
C ALA A 63 -0.43 0.65 12.26
N TYR A 64 -1.63 0.11 12.36
CA TYR A 64 -2.46 -0.25 11.23
C TYR A 64 -3.75 0.55 11.27
N VAL A 65 -4.12 1.11 10.13
CA VAL A 65 -5.28 1.99 9.99
C VAL A 65 -6.07 1.59 8.75
N GLU A 66 -7.37 1.37 8.92
CA GLU A 66 -8.33 1.23 7.84
C GLU A 66 -9.38 2.32 7.92
N LEU A 67 -9.73 2.87 6.76
CA LEU A 67 -10.87 3.77 6.59
C LEU A 67 -11.86 3.11 5.64
N GLY A 68 -13.15 3.39 5.83
CA GLY A 68 -14.18 3.05 4.86
C GLY A 68 -13.81 3.48 3.44
N GLY A 69 -14.20 2.69 2.43
CA GLY A 69 -13.80 2.90 1.04
C GLY A 69 -12.41 2.35 0.71
N GLY A 70 -12.07 1.18 1.27
CA GLY A 70 -10.90 0.38 0.85
C GLY A 70 -9.52 0.90 1.26
N THR A 71 -9.42 2.05 1.95
CA THR A 71 -8.11 2.59 2.34
C THR A 71 -7.53 1.81 3.51
N LYS A 72 -6.38 1.14 3.30
CA LYS A 72 -5.68 0.36 4.32
C LYS A 72 -4.20 0.77 4.34
N VAL A 73 -3.69 1.15 5.51
CA VAL A 73 -2.32 1.65 5.70
C VAL A 73 -1.65 0.95 6.87
N LEU A 74 -0.40 0.54 6.68
CA LEU A 74 0.46 -0.02 7.71
C LEU A 74 1.70 0.88 7.87
N CYS A 75 2.01 1.25 9.11
CA CYS A 75 3.16 2.06 9.48
C CYS A 75 4.01 1.34 10.53
N ALA A 76 5.33 1.53 10.46
CA ALA A 76 6.30 1.00 11.40
C ALA A 76 7.39 2.04 11.67
N ALA A 77 7.78 2.19 12.93
CA ALA A 77 8.77 3.15 13.41
C ALA A 77 9.86 2.39 14.17
N TRP A 78 11.05 2.29 13.56
CA TRP A 78 12.25 1.76 14.22
C TRP A 78 12.92 2.92 14.91
N GLY A 79 13.25 2.76 16.20
CA GLY A 79 13.64 3.84 17.09
C GLY A 79 14.83 4.67 16.64
N PRO A 80 15.27 5.61 17.48
CA PRO A 80 16.40 6.48 17.17
C PRO A 80 17.62 5.64 16.78
N ARG A 81 18.07 5.79 15.55
CA ARG A 81 19.27 5.14 15.02
C ARG A 81 20.25 6.21 14.61
N GLU A 82 21.53 5.94 14.86
CA GLU A 82 22.60 6.74 14.30
C GLU A 82 22.45 6.74 12.78
N ALA A 83 22.38 7.94 12.19
CA ALA A 83 22.32 8.07 10.75
C ALA A 83 23.63 7.56 10.17
N ALA A 84 23.56 6.78 9.10
CA ALA A 84 24.76 6.41 8.37
C ALA A 84 25.46 7.69 7.89
N GLU A 85 26.78 7.75 8.08
CA GLU A 85 27.64 8.76 7.43
C GLU A 85 27.25 8.85 5.95
N PRO A 86 27.04 10.05 5.39
CA PRO A 86 26.64 10.20 4.00
C PRO A 86 27.72 9.60 3.09
N GLY A 87 27.46 8.38 2.59
CA GLY A 87 28.40 7.57 1.80
C GLY A 87 28.49 6.10 2.21
N ALA A 88 28.07 5.74 3.42
CA ALA A 88 28.01 4.35 3.88
C ALA A 88 26.67 3.72 3.47
N ALA A 89 26.62 3.12 2.28
CA ALA A 89 25.50 2.27 1.90
C ALA A 89 25.33 1.14 2.94
N ALA A 90 24.11 0.95 3.45
CA ALA A 90 23.79 -0.12 4.38
C ALA A 90 24.19 -1.49 3.77
N PRO A 91 24.82 -2.39 4.55
CA PRO A 91 25.13 -3.73 4.06
C PRO A 91 23.80 -4.41 3.69
N ALA A 92 23.71 -4.88 2.44
CA ALA A 92 22.63 -5.74 2.01
C ALA A 92 22.61 -6.96 2.95
N GLY A 93 21.53 -7.13 3.70
CA GLY A 93 21.36 -8.27 4.58
C GLY A 93 21.54 -9.57 3.80
N THR A 94 22.56 -10.35 4.16
CA THR A 94 22.72 -11.73 3.72
C THR A 94 21.69 -12.56 4.49
N GLY A 95 20.65 -13.01 3.78
CA GLY A 95 19.69 -14.03 4.21
C GLY A 95 19.43 -14.96 3.06
#